data_AF-A0A958Q3F0-F1
#
_entry.id   AF-A0A958Q3F0-F1
#
_cell.length_a   1.000
_cell.length_b   1.000
_cell.length_c   1.000
_cell.angle_alpha   90.00
_cell.angle_beta   90.00
_cell.angle_gamma   90.00
#
_symmetry.space_group_name_H-M   'P 1'
#
loop_
_entity.id
_entity.type
_entity.pdbx_description
1 polymer ?
#
loop_
_entity_poly.entity_id
_entity_poly.type
_entity_poly.pdbx_seq_one_letter_code
_entity_poly.pdbx_strand_id
1 'polypeptide(L)'
;YGIAAYPKKHTPENIPELYQIAAKTGGVFVNPALTEPFGLTLIEAAASGLPVVATNDGGPRDIIDTCKHGVLIDPHDASALGEALADAISNRPRWKKWSQNARTRALQEYTWEGHVTKYISELEELHFHRELPRSHYPKGNLTKFNRLLVTHIRGIFQGEDRARQELIDLIQSNRENLGICVSTRLNREEALQKIDEIDGPRPDFLICSSGSEIFSGPELVVDKSWEKQIDFRWDREQIKELVRSLPDLSIDESEQRYFRITLSADANSTTMRKDIRKLLRQHNLYANVVYSYDHLFDILPIRATTGHALRHVSLKWGIPAKAIIVCRYQTGDESMLLGSSQGVVLGVPDSLTEQLRGSPHIFFARQSGASGVLAGIRHFQFLSSFTEHETYL
;
A
#
# COMPACT_ATOMS: atom_id res chain seq x y z
N TYR A 1 -24.82 -18.29 48.87
CA TYR A 1 -24.68 -17.04 48.09
C TYR A 1 -23.24 -16.56 48.19
N GLY A 2 -22.56 -16.37 47.06
CA GLY A 2 -21.18 -15.86 47.06
C GLY A 2 -21.15 -14.36 47.35
N ILE A 3 -20.10 -13.90 48.04
CA ILE A 3 -19.82 -12.47 48.26
C ILE A 3 -18.60 -12.14 47.41
N ALA A 4 -18.71 -11.10 46.57
CA ALA A 4 -17.58 -10.54 45.83
C ALA A 4 -17.22 -9.18 46.44
N ALA A 5 -15.94 -8.95 46.72
CA ALA A 5 -15.41 -7.65 47.11
C ALA A 5 -14.07 -7.41 46.43
N TYR A 6 -14.04 -6.40 45.55
CA TYR A 6 -12.85 -5.78 44.99
C TYR A 6 -13.02 -4.26 45.10
N PRO A 7 -11.94 -3.46 45.13
CA PRO A 7 -12.05 -2.05 45.46
C PRO A 7 -12.92 -1.31 44.44
N LYS A 8 -13.81 -0.42 44.91
CA LYS A 8 -14.72 0.39 44.07
C LYS A 8 -14.00 1.19 42.98
N LYS A 9 -12.68 1.37 43.14
CA LYS A 9 -11.76 1.99 42.18
C LYS A 9 -10.47 1.19 42.19
N HIS A 10 -9.90 0.99 41.01
CA HIS A 10 -8.56 0.42 40.82
C HIS A 10 -7.85 1.24 39.76
N THR A 11 -6.52 1.20 39.76
CA THR A 11 -5.69 1.73 38.67
C THR A 11 -5.18 0.57 37.81
N PRO A 12 -4.70 0.83 36.57
CA PRO A 12 -4.11 -0.22 35.73
C PRO A 12 -2.98 -1.00 36.42
N GLU A 13 -2.22 -0.36 37.30
CA GLU A 13 -1.12 -0.98 38.07
C GLU A 13 -1.63 -2.04 39.07
N ASN A 14 -2.90 -2.00 39.45
CA ASN A 14 -3.49 -2.98 40.37
C ASN A 14 -3.95 -4.26 39.64
N ILE A 15 -4.14 -4.23 38.31
CA ILE A 15 -4.70 -5.34 37.54
C ILE A 15 -3.88 -6.64 37.69
N PRO A 16 -2.53 -6.64 37.63
CA PRO A 16 -1.75 -7.85 37.82
C PRO A 16 -1.98 -8.51 39.19
N GLU A 17 -2.13 -7.71 40.25
CA GLU A 17 -2.40 -8.23 41.60
C GLU A 17 -3.79 -8.87 41.69
N LEU A 18 -4.79 -8.32 41.00
CA LEU A 18 -6.14 -8.90 40.96
C LEU A 18 -6.12 -10.29 40.31
N TYR A 19 -5.42 -10.45 39.19
CA TYR A 19 -5.25 -11.76 38.57
C TYR A 19 -4.53 -12.73 39.51
N GLN A 20 -3.49 -12.28 40.21
CA GLN A 20 -2.77 -13.13 41.17
C GLN A 20 -3.62 -13.52 42.38
N ILE A 21 -4.45 -12.62 42.92
CA ILE A 21 -5.38 -12.93 44.01
C ILE A 21 -6.40 -13.97 43.52
N ALA A 22 -6.98 -13.78 42.33
CA ALA A 22 -7.89 -14.74 41.74
C ALA A 22 -7.21 -16.10 41.54
N ALA A 23 -5.97 -16.15 41.05
CA ALA A 23 -5.24 -17.40 40.89
C ALA A 23 -4.95 -18.06 42.25
N LYS A 24 -4.43 -17.32 43.23
CA LYS A 24 -4.10 -17.83 44.57
C LYS A 24 -5.32 -18.37 45.33
N THR A 25 -6.48 -17.79 45.09
CA THR A 25 -7.75 -18.22 45.71
C THR A 25 -8.46 -19.33 44.90
N GLY A 26 -7.89 -19.74 43.76
CA GLY A 26 -8.44 -20.81 42.93
C GLY A 26 -9.64 -20.38 42.09
N GLY A 27 -9.70 -19.10 41.71
CA GLY A 27 -10.71 -18.51 40.84
C GLY A 27 -10.42 -18.70 39.35
N VAL A 28 -11.21 -18.05 38.52
CA VAL A 28 -11.14 -18.13 37.05
C VAL A 28 -11.39 -16.75 36.47
N PHE A 29 -10.69 -16.39 35.40
CA PHE A 29 -10.98 -15.18 34.63
C PHE A 29 -12.00 -15.50 33.53
N VAL A 30 -13.01 -14.63 33.37
CA VAL A 30 -14.13 -14.88 32.46
C VAL A 30 -14.20 -13.74 31.46
N ASN A 31 -14.09 -14.06 30.17
CA ASN A 31 -14.24 -13.11 29.07
C ASN A 31 -15.29 -13.63 28.07
N PRO A 32 -16.59 -13.42 28.36
CA PRO A 32 -17.68 -13.83 27.48
C PRO A 32 -17.98 -12.73 26.45
N ALA A 33 -16.95 -12.11 25.86
CA ALA A 33 -17.13 -11.08 24.85
C ALA A 33 -17.76 -11.69 23.58
N LEU A 34 -18.64 -10.93 22.91
CA LEU A 34 -19.21 -11.38 21.63
C LEU A 34 -18.14 -11.54 20.54
N THR A 35 -17.09 -10.73 20.62
CA THR A 35 -15.94 -10.73 19.73
C THR A 35 -14.69 -10.35 20.51
N GLU A 36 -13.61 -11.11 20.38
CA GLU A 36 -12.32 -10.83 21.03
C GLU A 36 -11.17 -11.07 20.03
N PRO A 37 -10.73 -10.04 19.29
CA PRO A 37 -9.81 -10.24 18.17
C PRO A 37 -8.40 -10.66 18.59
N PHE A 38 -7.91 -10.22 19.76
CA PHE A 38 -6.52 -10.47 20.19
C PHE A 38 -6.41 -11.19 21.53
N GLY A 39 -7.20 -10.82 22.53
CA GLY A 39 -7.18 -11.49 23.83
C GLY A 39 -6.01 -11.12 24.74
N LEU A 40 -5.53 -9.86 24.73
CA LEU A 40 -4.43 -9.43 25.62
C LEU A 40 -4.72 -9.71 27.10
N THR A 41 -5.95 -9.48 27.55
CA THR A 41 -6.38 -9.75 28.93
C THR A 41 -6.31 -11.24 29.29
N LEU A 42 -6.50 -12.14 28.31
CA LEU A 42 -6.36 -13.59 28.50
C LEU A 42 -4.89 -13.98 28.65
N ILE A 43 -3.98 -13.34 27.91
CA ILE A 43 -2.54 -13.53 28.06
C ILE A 43 -2.06 -13.02 29.42
N GLU A 44 -2.55 -11.88 29.88
CA GLU A 44 -2.23 -11.33 31.21
C GLU A 44 -2.72 -12.25 32.34
N ALA A 45 -3.95 -12.78 32.22
CA ALA A 45 -4.48 -13.77 33.15
C ALA A 45 -3.61 -15.04 33.13
N ALA A 46 -3.24 -15.53 31.95
CA ALA A 46 -2.38 -16.70 31.79
C ALA A 46 -1.00 -16.48 32.42
N ALA A 47 -0.36 -15.33 32.19
CA ALA A 47 0.93 -14.97 32.78
C ALA A 47 0.89 -14.93 34.32
N SER A 48 -0.29 -14.63 34.88
CA SER A 48 -0.56 -14.65 36.32
C SER A 48 -0.90 -16.05 36.87
N GLY A 49 -0.95 -17.08 36.01
CA GLY A 49 -1.32 -18.44 36.38
C GLY A 49 -2.82 -18.65 36.60
N LEU A 50 -3.67 -17.75 36.07
CA LEU A 50 -5.11 -17.79 36.24
C LEU A 50 -5.77 -18.54 35.06
N PRO A 51 -6.50 -19.63 35.30
CA PRO A 51 -7.29 -20.27 34.26
C PRO A 51 -8.38 -19.35 33.70
N VAL A 52 -8.80 -19.60 32.46
CA VAL A 52 -9.78 -18.74 31.77
C VAL A 52 -10.99 -19.51 31.25
N VAL A 53 -12.12 -18.82 31.16
CA VAL A 53 -13.30 -19.20 30.36
C VAL A 53 -13.56 -18.06 29.39
N ALA A 54 -13.42 -18.31 28.10
CA ALA A 54 -13.40 -17.26 27.08
C ALA A 54 -14.31 -17.58 25.89
N THR A 55 -14.70 -16.55 25.14
CA THR A 55 -15.48 -16.72 23.91
C THR A 55 -14.73 -17.56 22.86
N ASN A 56 -15.45 -18.38 22.11
CA ASN A 56 -14.91 -19.13 20.98
C ASN A 56 -14.82 -18.28 19.71
N ASP A 57 -14.19 -17.12 19.78
CA ASP A 57 -14.02 -16.19 18.65
C ASP A 57 -12.67 -15.45 18.76
N GLY A 58 -11.99 -15.23 17.63
CA GLY A 58 -10.71 -14.51 17.54
C GLY A 58 -9.55 -15.11 18.34
N GLY A 59 -8.70 -14.24 18.90
CA GLY A 59 -7.48 -14.58 19.65
C GLY A 59 -7.63 -15.61 20.78
N PRO A 60 -8.73 -15.69 21.54
CA PRO A 60 -8.97 -16.75 22.52
C PRO A 60 -8.74 -18.16 21.99
N ARG A 61 -9.07 -18.44 20.72
CA ARG A 61 -8.86 -19.76 20.11
C ARG A 61 -7.38 -20.14 20.11
N ASP A 62 -6.53 -19.23 19.65
CA ASP A 62 -5.08 -19.44 19.56
C ASP A 62 -4.43 -19.47 20.95
N ILE A 63 -4.89 -18.61 21.87
CA ILE A 63 -4.38 -18.55 23.24
C ILE A 63 -4.75 -19.80 24.02
N ILE A 64 -5.98 -20.30 23.92
CA ILE A 64 -6.36 -21.57 24.56
C ILE A 64 -5.62 -22.74 23.92
N ASP A 65 -5.45 -22.76 22.59
CA ASP A 65 -4.72 -23.81 21.91
C ASP A 65 -3.24 -23.86 22.33
N THR A 66 -2.60 -22.70 22.46
CA THR A 66 -1.20 -22.56 22.86
C THR A 66 -1.01 -22.83 24.35
N CYS A 67 -1.75 -22.11 25.20
CA CYS A 67 -1.55 -22.12 26.64
C CYS A 67 -2.27 -23.25 27.36
N LYS A 68 -3.28 -23.91 26.77
CA LYS A 68 -4.03 -25.03 27.36
C LYS A 68 -4.47 -24.78 28.81
N HIS A 69 -5.01 -23.60 29.07
CA HIS A 69 -5.25 -23.05 30.41
C HIS A 69 -6.72 -22.70 30.70
N GLY A 70 -7.64 -23.26 29.92
CA GLY A 70 -9.04 -22.88 30.02
C GLY A 70 -9.91 -23.57 28.98
N VAL A 71 -11.13 -23.05 28.83
CA VAL A 71 -12.12 -23.54 27.86
C VAL A 71 -12.75 -22.39 27.09
N LEU A 72 -13.23 -22.71 25.90
CA LEU A 72 -13.96 -21.79 25.04
C LEU A 72 -15.46 -22.07 25.15
N ILE A 73 -16.27 -21.01 25.14
CA ILE A 73 -17.73 -21.05 25.24
C ILE A 73 -18.38 -20.21 24.13
N ASP A 74 -19.67 -20.46 23.84
CA ASP A 74 -20.51 -19.52 23.10
C ASP A 74 -21.08 -18.49 24.09
N PRO A 75 -20.80 -17.18 23.95
CA PRO A 75 -21.32 -16.17 24.86
C PRO A 75 -22.85 -16.02 24.81
N HIS A 76 -23.54 -16.58 23.81
CA HIS A 76 -25.01 -16.59 23.74
C HIS A 76 -25.64 -17.76 24.52
N ASP A 77 -24.86 -18.76 24.93
CA ASP A 77 -25.34 -19.89 25.70
C ASP A 77 -25.01 -19.72 27.18
N ALA A 78 -25.94 -19.09 27.91
CA ALA A 78 -25.82 -18.85 29.34
C ALA A 78 -25.74 -20.15 30.16
N SER A 79 -26.35 -21.25 29.69
CA SER A 79 -26.29 -22.54 30.38
C SER A 79 -24.90 -23.14 30.28
N ALA A 80 -24.34 -23.19 29.06
CA ALA A 80 -22.99 -23.68 28.83
C ALA A 80 -21.93 -22.84 29.55
N LEU A 81 -22.09 -21.51 29.58
CA LEU A 81 -21.22 -20.64 30.38
C LEU A 81 -21.30 -20.98 31.87
N GLY A 82 -22.50 -21.18 32.42
CA GLY A 82 -22.69 -21.56 33.81
C GLY A 82 -22.04 -22.91 34.16
N GLU A 83 -22.22 -23.91 33.31
CA GLU A 83 -21.61 -25.24 33.44
C GLU A 83 -20.08 -25.17 33.37
N ALA A 84 -19.54 -24.41 32.42
CA ALA A 84 -18.10 -24.21 32.27
C ALA A 84 -17.48 -23.55 33.50
N LEU A 85 -18.15 -22.54 34.06
CA LEU A 85 -17.70 -21.87 35.29
C LEU A 85 -17.75 -22.81 36.50
N ALA A 86 -18.84 -23.57 36.64
CA ALA A 86 -19.00 -24.53 37.72
C ALA A 86 -17.93 -25.63 37.66
N ASP A 87 -17.67 -26.21 36.48
CA ASP A 87 -16.60 -27.19 36.29
C ASP A 87 -15.22 -26.59 36.59
N ALA A 88 -14.93 -25.39 36.07
CA ALA A 88 -13.64 -24.72 36.25
C ALA A 88 -13.26 -24.53 37.72
N ILE A 89 -14.22 -24.13 38.58
CA ILE A 89 -13.96 -23.87 40.00
C ILE A 89 -14.09 -25.11 40.89
N SER A 90 -14.86 -26.12 40.49
CA SER A 90 -15.08 -27.33 41.28
C SER A 90 -14.03 -28.42 41.03
N ASN A 91 -13.48 -28.50 39.82
CA ASN A 91 -12.50 -29.52 39.44
C ASN A 91 -11.06 -29.12 39.78
N ARG A 92 -10.67 -29.29 41.05
CA ARG A 92 -9.33 -28.88 41.56
C ARG A 92 -8.14 -29.47 40.79
N PRO A 93 -8.11 -30.76 40.41
CA PRO A 93 -7.00 -31.30 39.61
C PRO A 93 -6.87 -30.64 38.24
N ARG A 94 -7.99 -30.43 37.55
CA ARG A 94 -8.03 -29.73 36.25
C ARG A 94 -7.58 -28.29 36.39
N TRP A 95 -8.10 -27.58 37.40
CA TRP A 95 -7.73 -26.19 37.69
C TRP A 95 -6.22 -26.04 37.91
N LYS A 96 -5.60 -26.93 38.70
CA LYS A 96 -4.14 -26.91 38.92
C LYS A 96 -3.36 -27.11 37.63
N LYS A 97 -3.81 -28.04 36.77
CA LYS A 97 -3.20 -28.28 35.46
C LYS A 97 -3.29 -27.03 34.57
N TRP A 98 -4.47 -26.41 34.50
CA TRP A 98 -4.66 -25.17 33.75
C TRP A 98 -3.79 -24.04 34.30
N SER A 99 -3.76 -23.84 35.61
CA SER A 99 -2.97 -22.78 36.25
C SER A 99 -1.47 -22.92 35.95
N GLN A 100 -0.94 -24.14 36.06
CA GLN A 100 0.45 -24.44 35.73
C GLN A 100 0.74 -24.17 34.24
N ASN A 101 -0.13 -24.65 33.36
CA ASN A 101 0.03 -24.43 31.93
C ASN A 101 -0.05 -22.95 31.56
N ALA A 102 -1.00 -22.21 32.16
CA ALA A 102 -1.20 -20.79 31.89
C ALA A 102 0.11 -20.02 32.03
N ARG A 103 0.76 -20.16 33.19
CA ARG A 103 1.99 -19.43 33.49
C ARG A 103 3.16 -19.92 32.67
N THR A 104 3.36 -21.24 32.59
CA THR A 104 4.51 -21.81 31.86
C THR A 104 4.45 -21.45 30.38
N ARG A 105 3.28 -21.61 29.75
CA ARG A 105 3.13 -21.41 28.30
C ARG A 105 3.07 -19.92 27.94
N ALA A 106 2.42 -19.08 28.76
CA ALA A 106 2.43 -17.64 28.51
C ALA A 106 3.84 -17.05 28.55
N LEU A 107 4.67 -17.46 29.53
CA LEU A 107 6.06 -16.99 29.64
C LEU A 107 6.97 -17.55 28.53
N GLN A 108 6.60 -18.67 27.92
CA GLN A 108 7.36 -19.28 26.81
C GLN A 108 6.98 -18.70 25.45
N GLU A 109 5.69 -18.50 25.19
CA GLU A 109 5.15 -18.26 23.84
C GLU A 109 4.76 -16.80 23.59
N TYR A 110 4.39 -16.06 24.65
CA TYR A 110 3.85 -14.69 24.55
C TYR A 110 4.76 -13.63 25.18
N THR A 111 6.03 -13.94 25.39
CA THR A 111 7.08 -12.95 25.71
C THR A 111 7.71 -12.42 24.43
N TRP A 112 8.40 -11.27 24.51
CA TRP A 112 9.14 -10.74 23.37
C TRP A 112 10.22 -11.72 22.91
N GLU A 113 10.94 -12.32 23.85
CA GLU A 113 11.95 -13.32 23.58
C GLU A 113 11.35 -14.56 22.92
N GLY A 114 10.28 -15.12 23.49
CA GLY A 114 9.58 -16.28 22.92
C GLY A 114 9.06 -16.03 21.51
N HIS A 115 8.43 -14.86 21.30
CA HIS A 115 7.91 -14.45 20.01
C HIS A 115 9.02 -14.30 18.97
N VAL A 116 10.12 -13.60 19.30
CA VAL A 116 11.26 -13.42 18.40
C VAL A 116 11.92 -14.75 18.07
N THR A 117 12.16 -15.62 19.06
CA THR A 117 12.76 -16.93 18.84
C THR A 117 11.91 -17.77 17.88
N LYS A 118 10.59 -17.84 18.10
CA LYS A 118 9.69 -18.58 17.22
C LYS A 118 9.64 -18.00 15.81
N TYR A 119 9.52 -16.68 15.71
CA TYR A 119 9.47 -15.98 14.43
C TYR A 119 10.75 -16.20 13.61
N ILE A 120 11.92 -16.10 14.24
CA ILE A 120 13.20 -16.36 13.58
C ILE A 120 13.33 -17.83 13.18
N SER A 121 12.96 -18.77 14.05
CA SER A 121 12.96 -20.21 13.74
C SER A 121 12.10 -20.53 12.51
N GLU A 122 10.87 -19.99 12.44
CA GLU A 122 9.98 -20.18 11.30
C GLU A 122 10.54 -19.53 10.02
N LEU A 123 11.18 -18.35 10.12
CA LEU A 123 11.85 -17.71 8.99
C LEU A 123 13.09 -18.47 8.51
N GLU A 124 13.87 -19.07 9.41
CA GLU A 124 15.05 -19.88 9.08
C GLU A 124 14.65 -21.16 8.34
N GLU A 125 13.57 -21.83 8.78
CA GLU A 125 12.99 -22.97 8.05
C GLU A 125 12.55 -22.59 6.63
N LEU A 126 11.97 -21.40 6.47
CA LEU A 126 11.59 -20.87 5.16
C LEU A 126 12.78 -20.47 4.29
N HIS A 127 13.86 -19.94 4.89
CA HIS A 127 15.09 -19.57 4.17
C HIS A 127 15.84 -20.81 3.66
N PHE A 128 15.80 -21.93 4.37
CA PHE A 128 16.47 -23.17 3.93
C PHE A 128 15.77 -23.86 2.74
N HIS A 129 14.50 -23.53 2.48
CA HIS A 129 13.72 -24.10 1.37
C HIS A 129 13.38 -23.11 0.24
N ARG A 130 13.91 -21.89 0.30
CA ARG A 130 13.87 -20.95 -0.81
C ARG A 130 15.29 -20.55 -1.19
N GLU A 131 15.79 -21.14 -2.28
CA GLU A 131 16.33 -20.23 -3.29
C GLU A 131 15.21 -19.21 -3.51
N LEU A 132 15.44 -17.94 -3.11
CA LEU A 132 14.60 -16.83 -3.56
C LEU A 132 14.40 -17.11 -5.04
N PRO A 133 13.16 -17.30 -5.55
CA PRO A 133 12.99 -17.49 -6.97
C PRO A 133 13.70 -16.30 -7.58
N ARG A 134 14.86 -16.55 -8.23
CA ARG A 134 15.56 -15.53 -8.99
C ARG A 134 14.45 -14.90 -9.77
N SER A 135 14.13 -13.64 -9.46
CA SER A 135 13.00 -12.97 -10.09
C SER A 135 13.17 -13.27 -11.56
N HIS A 136 12.30 -14.14 -12.08
CA HIS A 136 12.28 -14.44 -13.49
C HIS A 136 11.61 -13.20 -14.05
N TYR A 137 12.36 -12.10 -14.05
CA TYR A 137 12.15 -11.05 -15.01
C TYR A 137 12.09 -11.82 -16.33
N PRO A 138 10.96 -11.78 -17.04
CA PRO A 138 10.95 -12.27 -18.40
C PRO A 138 12.21 -11.71 -19.04
N LYS A 139 12.97 -12.53 -19.76
CA LYS A 139 13.95 -12.01 -20.73
C LYS A 139 13.14 -11.30 -21.83
N GLY A 140 12.41 -10.25 -21.48
CA GLY A 140 11.84 -9.30 -22.41
C GLY A 140 13.01 -8.64 -23.14
N ASN A 141 12.77 -8.25 -24.38
CA ASN A 141 13.74 -7.58 -25.24
C ASN A 141 14.53 -6.58 -24.40
N LEU A 142 15.82 -6.88 -24.14
CA LEU A 142 16.68 -6.04 -23.32
C LEU A 142 16.62 -4.62 -23.90
N THR A 143 16.13 -3.66 -23.11
CA THR A 143 16.29 -2.26 -23.46
C THR A 143 17.79 -2.00 -23.61
N LYS A 144 18.20 -1.24 -24.63
CA LYS A 144 19.62 -0.88 -24.80
C LYS A 144 20.14 -0.05 -23.62
N PHE A 145 19.24 0.67 -22.95
CA PHE A 145 19.53 1.54 -21.82
C PHE A 145 19.44 0.83 -20.47
N ASN A 146 20.22 1.33 -19.50
CA ASN A 146 20.28 0.86 -18.12
C ASN A 146 19.71 1.88 -17.10
N ARG A 147 19.16 2.99 -17.58
CA ARG A 147 18.44 4.01 -16.80
C ARG A 147 17.13 4.39 -17.49
N LEU A 148 16.14 4.76 -16.70
CA LEU A 148 14.88 5.30 -17.21
C LEU A 148 14.55 6.64 -16.54
N LEU A 149 14.48 7.70 -17.34
CA LEU A 149 13.91 8.98 -16.94
C LEU A 149 12.41 8.96 -17.21
N VAL A 150 11.61 8.98 -16.15
CA VAL A 150 10.16 9.11 -16.21
C VAL A 150 9.80 10.55 -15.90
N THR A 151 9.11 11.24 -16.79
CA THR A 151 8.66 12.62 -16.54
C THR A 151 7.25 12.84 -17.05
N HIS A 152 6.51 13.69 -16.36
CA HIS A 152 5.24 14.17 -16.91
C HIS A 152 5.51 14.97 -18.18
N ILE A 153 4.61 14.93 -19.18
CA ILE A 153 4.80 15.69 -20.42
C ILE A 153 5.10 17.16 -20.14
N ARG A 154 4.36 17.82 -19.23
CA ARG A 154 4.63 19.22 -18.82
C ARG A 154 6.03 19.45 -18.25
N GLY A 155 6.69 18.43 -17.70
CA GLY A 155 8.06 18.51 -17.20
C GLY A 155 9.10 18.76 -18.30
N ILE A 156 8.81 18.38 -19.55
CA ILE A 156 9.66 18.69 -20.72
C ILE A 156 9.29 20.06 -21.32
N PHE A 157 8.01 20.44 -21.25
CA PHE A 157 7.47 21.59 -21.97
C PHE A 157 7.57 22.89 -21.20
N GLN A 158 7.38 22.82 -19.88
CA GLN A 158 7.43 23.99 -19.03
C GLN A 158 8.86 24.28 -18.61
N GLY A 159 9.20 25.56 -18.54
CA GLY A 159 10.53 26.05 -18.18
C GLY A 159 11.04 27.05 -19.21
N GLU A 160 12.16 27.69 -18.89
CA GLU A 160 12.88 28.58 -19.80
C GLU A 160 13.41 27.78 -20.99
N ASP A 161 13.41 28.39 -22.18
CA ASP A 161 13.88 27.74 -23.42
C ASP A 161 15.29 27.15 -23.28
N ARG A 162 16.17 27.84 -22.52
CA ARG A 162 17.52 27.35 -22.24
C ARG A 162 17.54 26.05 -21.43
N ALA A 163 16.76 25.96 -20.36
CA ALA A 163 16.73 24.77 -19.51
C ALA A 163 16.04 23.60 -20.22
N ARG A 164 15.05 23.89 -21.05
CA ARG A 164 14.42 22.89 -21.93
C ARG A 164 15.44 22.34 -22.92
N GLN A 165 16.17 23.20 -23.61
CA GLN A 165 17.21 22.77 -24.55
C GLN A 165 18.31 21.97 -23.85
N GLU A 166 18.78 22.41 -22.69
CA GLU A 166 19.78 21.67 -21.89
C GLU A 166 19.30 20.26 -21.52
N LEU A 167 18.03 20.11 -21.13
CA LEU A 167 17.45 18.80 -20.84
C LEU A 167 17.38 17.91 -22.09
N ILE A 168 16.96 18.48 -23.24
CA ILE A 168 16.91 17.77 -24.52
C ILE A 168 18.30 17.29 -24.93
N ASP A 169 19.30 18.17 -24.89
CA ASP A 169 20.69 17.87 -25.25
C ASP A 169 21.29 16.79 -24.34
N LEU A 170 21.03 16.88 -23.03
CA LEU A 170 21.46 15.89 -22.05
C LEU A 170 20.85 14.53 -22.33
N ILE A 171 19.55 14.49 -22.62
CA ILE A 171 18.85 13.26 -22.97
C ILE A 171 19.43 12.66 -24.25
N GLN A 172 19.60 13.47 -25.30
CA GLN A 172 20.12 13.05 -26.60
C GLN A 172 21.55 12.50 -26.49
N SER A 173 22.41 13.18 -25.73
CA SER A 173 23.81 12.79 -25.51
C SER A 173 23.95 11.48 -24.72
N ASN A 174 22.89 11.03 -24.03
CA ASN A 174 22.89 9.83 -23.20
C ASN A 174 21.94 8.72 -23.69
N ARG A 175 21.35 8.83 -24.90
CA ARG A 175 20.29 7.90 -25.37
C ARG A 175 20.71 6.43 -25.41
N GLU A 176 22.00 6.13 -25.53
CA GLU A 176 22.48 4.74 -25.47
C GLU A 176 22.22 4.10 -24.10
N ASN A 177 22.36 4.87 -23.01
CA ASN A 177 22.26 4.38 -21.63
C ASN A 177 20.99 4.89 -20.90
N LEU A 178 20.30 5.89 -21.45
CA LEU A 178 19.13 6.53 -20.86
C LEU A 178 17.89 6.38 -21.75
N GLY A 179 16.93 5.61 -21.26
CA GLY A 179 15.58 5.53 -21.77
C GLY A 179 14.71 6.68 -21.26
N ILE A 180 13.67 7.02 -22.00
CA ILE A 180 12.70 8.05 -21.64
C ILE A 180 11.31 7.43 -21.58
N CYS A 181 10.63 7.65 -20.46
CA CYS A 181 9.21 7.40 -20.30
C CYS A 181 8.47 8.73 -20.11
N VAL A 182 7.55 9.04 -21.01
CA VAL A 182 6.67 10.21 -20.83
C VAL A 182 5.34 9.74 -20.24
N SER A 183 4.89 10.41 -19.19
CA SER A 183 3.59 10.19 -18.55
C SER A 183 2.67 11.37 -18.80
N THR A 184 1.40 11.13 -19.16
CA THR A 184 0.44 12.20 -19.44
C THR A 184 -1.01 11.73 -19.30
N ARG A 185 -1.91 12.69 -19.09
CA ARG A 185 -3.35 12.49 -19.26
C ARG A 185 -3.74 12.47 -20.74
N LEU A 186 -2.95 13.04 -21.64
CA LEU A 186 -3.30 13.10 -23.06
C LEU A 186 -3.33 11.70 -23.69
N ASN A 187 -4.03 11.60 -24.82
CA ASN A 187 -3.93 10.41 -25.66
C ASN A 187 -2.60 10.38 -26.42
N ARG A 188 -2.33 9.27 -27.11
CA ARG A 188 -1.06 9.07 -27.83
C ARG A 188 -0.80 10.16 -28.87
N GLU A 189 -1.79 10.50 -29.69
CA GLU A 189 -1.64 11.44 -30.81
C GLU A 189 -1.38 12.86 -30.30
N GLU A 190 -2.16 13.32 -29.32
CA GLU A 190 -1.96 14.62 -28.67
C GLU A 190 -0.61 14.71 -27.95
N ALA A 191 -0.21 13.64 -27.27
CA ALA A 191 1.07 13.60 -26.58
C ALA A 191 2.24 13.71 -27.56
N LEU A 192 2.18 12.99 -28.68
CA LEU A 192 3.19 13.04 -29.73
C LEU A 192 3.22 14.38 -30.45
N GLN A 193 2.05 14.92 -30.82
CA GLN A 193 1.96 16.25 -31.43
C GLN A 193 2.64 17.30 -30.55
N LYS A 194 2.33 17.29 -29.26
CA LYS A 194 3.00 18.19 -28.33
C LYS A 194 4.51 17.96 -28.34
N ILE A 195 4.98 16.71 -28.28
CA ILE A 195 6.43 16.44 -28.21
C ILE A 195 7.12 16.98 -29.47
N ASP A 196 6.48 16.83 -30.63
CA ASP A 196 6.96 17.34 -31.90
C ASP A 196 6.96 18.89 -31.96
N GLU A 197 5.97 19.57 -31.34
CA GLU A 197 5.90 21.05 -31.28
C GLU A 197 7.13 21.70 -30.61
N ILE A 198 7.86 20.95 -29.78
CA ILE A 198 9.05 21.44 -29.06
C ILE A 198 10.35 20.75 -29.52
N ASP A 199 10.32 20.03 -30.64
CA ASP A 199 11.43 19.17 -31.11
C ASP A 199 11.96 18.25 -30.00
N GLY A 200 11.03 17.73 -29.18
CA GLY A 200 11.35 16.94 -28.00
C GLY A 200 11.87 15.54 -28.35
N PRO A 201 12.58 14.89 -27.41
CA PRO A 201 13.12 13.57 -27.65
C PRO A 201 11.98 12.54 -27.73
N ARG A 202 12.03 11.68 -28.74
CA ARG A 202 11.06 10.58 -28.90
C ARG A 202 11.16 9.62 -27.72
N PRO A 203 10.04 9.32 -27.03
CA PRO A 203 10.05 8.45 -25.87
C PRO A 203 10.21 6.96 -26.25
N ASP A 204 10.81 6.19 -25.35
CA ASP A 204 10.87 4.72 -25.45
C ASP A 204 9.59 4.09 -24.90
N PHE A 205 9.00 4.75 -23.91
CA PHE A 205 7.71 4.41 -23.32
C PHE A 205 6.82 5.64 -23.22
N LEU A 206 5.54 5.47 -23.55
CA LEU A 206 4.55 6.51 -23.36
C LEU A 206 3.40 5.94 -22.53
N ILE A 207 3.18 6.53 -21.36
CA ILE A 207 2.08 6.22 -20.46
C ILE A 207 1.03 7.32 -20.63
N CYS A 208 -0.09 6.97 -21.24
CA CYS A 208 -1.16 7.89 -21.61
C CYS A 208 -2.41 7.69 -20.76
N SER A 209 -3.36 8.61 -20.92
CA SER A 209 -4.70 8.52 -20.33
C SER A 209 -4.64 8.16 -18.85
N SER A 210 -3.76 8.84 -18.10
CA SER A 210 -3.59 8.72 -16.65
C SER A 210 -3.13 7.32 -16.19
N GLY A 211 -2.42 6.59 -17.05
CA GLY A 211 -1.89 5.26 -16.75
C GLY A 211 -2.75 4.10 -17.25
N SER A 212 -3.84 4.39 -17.96
CA SER A 212 -4.68 3.33 -18.55
C SER A 212 -4.15 2.79 -19.88
N GLU A 213 -3.24 3.51 -20.53
CA GLU A 213 -2.64 3.10 -21.80
C GLU A 213 -1.11 3.13 -21.69
N ILE A 214 -0.44 2.10 -22.20
CA ILE A 214 1.02 2.02 -22.28
C ILE A 214 1.40 1.73 -23.73
N PHE A 215 2.33 2.50 -24.25
CA PHE A 215 2.92 2.33 -25.57
C PHE A 215 4.43 2.14 -25.42
N SER A 216 5.02 1.22 -26.18
CA SER A 216 6.44 0.86 -26.05
C SER A 216 7.13 0.68 -27.40
N GLY A 217 8.44 0.91 -27.42
CA GLY A 217 9.30 0.67 -28.56
C GLY A 217 9.27 1.79 -29.61
N PRO A 218 10.03 1.66 -30.71
CA PRO A 218 10.22 2.74 -31.69
C PRO A 218 8.92 3.24 -32.31
N GLU A 219 7.99 2.33 -32.59
CA GLU A 219 6.68 2.62 -33.17
C GLU A 219 5.61 2.97 -32.13
N LEU A 220 5.95 2.93 -30.83
CA LEU A 220 5.02 3.14 -29.72
C LEU A 220 3.76 2.28 -29.89
N VAL A 221 3.98 0.97 -29.99
CA VAL A 221 2.93 -0.02 -30.11
C VAL A 221 2.23 -0.18 -28.77
N VAL A 222 0.90 -0.30 -28.80
CA VAL A 222 0.08 -0.46 -27.61
C VAL A 222 0.36 -1.78 -26.88
N ASP A 223 0.46 -1.72 -25.55
CA ASP A 223 0.65 -2.89 -24.70
C ASP A 223 -0.67 -3.61 -24.40
N LYS A 224 -1.00 -4.61 -25.22
CA LYS A 224 -2.19 -5.45 -25.02
C LYS A 224 -2.17 -6.29 -23.74
N SER A 225 -0.99 -6.58 -23.18
CA SER A 225 -0.91 -7.29 -21.89
C SER A 225 -1.34 -6.40 -20.73
N TRP A 226 -1.04 -5.09 -20.81
CA TRP A 226 -1.51 -4.11 -19.85
C TRP A 226 -3.02 -3.92 -19.91
N GLU A 227 -3.60 -3.74 -21.12
CA GLU A 227 -5.05 -3.63 -21.32
C GLU A 227 -5.79 -4.80 -20.66
N LYS A 228 -5.36 -6.04 -20.92
CA LYS A 228 -5.96 -7.24 -20.33
C LYS A 228 -5.83 -7.27 -18.79
N GLN A 229 -4.74 -6.74 -18.24
CA GLN A 229 -4.51 -6.72 -16.80
C GLN A 229 -5.43 -5.74 -16.08
N ILE A 230 -5.67 -4.56 -16.67
CA ILE A 230 -6.48 -3.50 -16.07
C ILE A 230 -7.98 -3.71 -16.27
N ASP A 231 -8.40 -4.46 -17.30
CA ASP A 231 -9.81 -4.80 -17.56
C ASP A 231 -10.47 -5.71 -16.50
N PHE A 232 -9.72 -6.09 -15.47
CA PHE A 232 -10.25 -6.92 -14.38
C PHE A 232 -11.36 -6.19 -13.61
N ARG A 233 -12.60 -6.69 -13.76
CA ARG A 233 -13.82 -6.17 -13.10
C ARG A 233 -14.09 -4.69 -13.40
N TRP A 234 -13.62 -4.22 -14.56
CA TRP A 234 -13.94 -2.88 -15.02
C TRP A 234 -15.35 -2.88 -15.62
N ASP A 235 -16.28 -2.18 -14.97
CA ASP A 235 -17.64 -1.98 -15.48
C ASP A 235 -17.88 -0.50 -15.77
N ARG A 236 -17.51 -0.11 -17.00
CA ARG A 236 -17.55 1.28 -17.43
C ARG A 236 -18.97 1.85 -17.42
N GLU A 237 -19.94 1.10 -17.92
CA GLU A 237 -21.29 1.61 -18.12
C GLU A 237 -22.02 1.76 -16.79
N GLN A 238 -21.86 0.80 -15.86
CA GLN A 238 -22.42 0.93 -14.53
C GLN A 238 -21.78 2.09 -13.74
N ILE A 239 -20.48 2.37 -13.94
CA ILE A 239 -19.84 3.57 -13.37
C ILE A 239 -20.43 4.85 -13.98
N LYS A 240 -20.60 4.93 -15.31
CA LYS A 240 -21.20 6.12 -15.95
C LYS A 240 -22.63 6.35 -15.48
N GLU A 241 -23.44 5.30 -15.35
CA GLU A 241 -24.81 5.37 -14.84
C GLU A 241 -24.84 5.88 -13.40
N LEU A 242 -24.02 5.32 -12.52
CA LEU A 242 -23.90 5.75 -11.13
C LEU A 242 -23.49 7.23 -11.04
N VAL A 243 -22.50 7.65 -11.81
CA VAL A 243 -22.03 9.05 -11.74
C VAL A 243 -23.07 10.03 -12.27
N ARG A 244 -23.81 9.70 -13.34
CA ARG A 244 -24.90 10.54 -13.86
C ARG A 244 -26.04 10.74 -12.87
N SER A 245 -26.19 9.85 -11.89
CA SER A 245 -27.20 10.00 -10.84
C SER A 245 -26.84 11.04 -9.77
N LEU A 246 -25.61 11.57 -9.80
CA LEU A 246 -25.09 12.50 -8.79
C LEU A 246 -25.21 13.95 -9.28
N PRO A 247 -25.83 14.86 -8.51
CA PRO A 247 -26.06 16.24 -8.95
C PRO A 247 -24.80 17.10 -9.03
N ASP A 248 -23.76 16.76 -8.25
CA ASP A 248 -22.54 17.57 -8.11
C ASP A 248 -21.41 17.16 -9.09
N LEU A 249 -21.66 16.17 -9.96
CA LEU A 249 -20.66 15.63 -10.88
C LEU A 249 -21.20 15.59 -12.30
N SER A 250 -20.39 16.08 -13.24
CA SER A 250 -20.65 15.93 -14.68
C SER A 250 -19.57 15.11 -15.35
N ILE A 251 -19.97 14.27 -16.32
CA ILE A 251 -19.05 13.54 -17.17
C ILE A 251 -18.61 14.46 -18.30
N ASP A 252 -17.30 14.59 -18.50
CA ASP A 252 -16.73 15.31 -19.63
C ASP A 252 -16.69 14.39 -20.86
N GLU A 253 -17.68 14.47 -21.74
CA GLU A 253 -17.78 13.58 -22.92
C GLU A 253 -16.69 13.85 -23.98
N SER A 254 -15.92 14.95 -23.90
CA SER A 254 -14.87 15.27 -24.88
C SER A 254 -13.58 14.45 -24.70
N GLU A 255 -13.33 13.95 -23.48
CA GLU A 255 -12.06 13.34 -23.07
C GLU A 255 -12.19 11.83 -22.74
N GLN A 256 -13.29 11.19 -23.13
CA GLN A 256 -13.59 9.83 -22.70
C GLN A 256 -12.74 8.76 -23.41
N ARG A 257 -12.32 7.74 -22.66
CA ARG A 257 -11.69 6.52 -23.19
C ARG A 257 -12.39 5.28 -22.61
N TYR A 258 -12.03 4.10 -23.10
CA TYR A 258 -12.60 2.85 -22.57
C TYR A 258 -12.23 2.64 -21.10
N PHE A 259 -10.95 2.81 -20.75
CA PHE A 259 -10.42 2.65 -19.39
C PHE A 259 -10.26 3.96 -18.61
N ARG A 260 -10.91 5.05 -19.05
CA ARG A 260 -10.89 6.32 -18.35
C ARG A 260 -12.21 7.06 -18.51
N ILE A 261 -12.82 7.39 -17.38
CA ILE A 261 -13.97 8.28 -17.31
C ILE A 261 -13.53 9.56 -16.62
N THR A 262 -13.50 10.66 -17.35
CA THR A 262 -13.17 11.97 -16.80
C THR A 262 -14.43 12.67 -16.32
N LEU A 263 -14.36 13.18 -15.08
CA LEU A 263 -15.42 13.91 -14.40
C LEU A 263 -14.95 15.34 -14.13
N SER A 264 -15.87 16.29 -14.21
CA SER A 264 -15.72 17.63 -13.66
C SER A 264 -16.60 17.80 -12.43
N ALA A 265 -16.07 18.50 -11.43
CA ALA A 265 -16.76 18.86 -10.20
C ALA A 265 -16.76 20.37 -10.02
N ASP A 266 -17.79 20.90 -9.34
CA ASP A 266 -17.79 22.29 -8.91
C ASP A 266 -16.72 22.57 -7.83
N ALA A 267 -16.19 23.80 -7.85
CA ALA A 267 -14.87 24.19 -7.36
C ALA A 267 -14.56 24.02 -5.84
N ASN A 268 -15.47 23.46 -5.04
CA ASN A 268 -15.38 23.48 -3.56
C ASN A 268 -15.15 22.13 -2.86
N SER A 269 -14.79 21.04 -3.56
CA SER A 269 -14.84 19.70 -2.97
C SER A 269 -13.47 18.97 -2.87
N THR A 270 -12.72 19.26 -1.80
CA THR A 270 -11.54 18.45 -1.41
C THR A 270 -11.95 17.07 -0.85
N THR A 271 -13.21 16.91 -0.44
CA THR A 271 -13.79 15.66 0.09
C THR A 271 -14.26 14.69 -1.01
N MET A 272 -14.44 15.16 -2.25
CA MET A 272 -15.03 14.35 -3.33
C MET A 272 -14.28 13.07 -3.66
N ARG A 273 -12.94 13.06 -3.65
CA ARG A 273 -12.18 11.83 -3.96
C ARG A 273 -12.53 10.69 -3.01
N LYS A 274 -12.71 10.99 -1.72
CA LYS A 274 -13.08 9.98 -0.72
C LYS A 274 -14.53 9.55 -0.88
N ASP A 275 -15.42 10.50 -1.16
CA ASP A 275 -16.85 10.25 -1.31
C ASP A 275 -17.17 9.42 -2.57
N ILE A 276 -16.55 9.75 -3.72
CA ILE A 276 -16.66 8.96 -4.95
C ILE A 276 -16.14 7.54 -4.72
N ARG A 277 -14.97 7.39 -4.07
CA ARG A 277 -14.44 6.05 -3.74
C ARG A 277 -15.35 5.26 -2.81
N LYS A 278 -15.97 5.91 -1.83
CA LYS A 278 -16.94 5.28 -0.92
C LYS A 278 -18.18 4.82 -1.68
N LEU A 279 -18.70 5.67 -2.56
CA LEU A 279 -19.89 5.37 -3.36
C LEU A 279 -19.66 4.20 -4.32
N LEU A 280 -18.54 4.20 -5.05
CA LEU A 280 -18.14 3.08 -5.93
C LEU A 280 -18.08 1.77 -5.14
N ARG A 281 -17.47 1.79 -3.94
CA ARG A 281 -17.40 0.61 -3.06
C ARG A 281 -18.77 0.13 -2.60
N GLN A 282 -19.69 1.03 -2.26
CA GLN A 282 -21.06 0.68 -1.85
C GLN A 282 -21.84 -0.02 -2.96
N HIS A 283 -21.52 0.26 -4.22
CA HIS A 283 -22.11 -0.36 -5.40
C HIS A 283 -21.28 -1.53 -5.96
N ASN A 284 -20.26 -2.01 -5.23
CA ASN A 284 -19.35 -3.08 -5.67
C ASN A 284 -18.61 -2.80 -7.00
N LEU A 285 -18.37 -1.52 -7.30
CA LEU A 285 -17.62 -1.09 -8.48
C LEU A 285 -16.12 -0.96 -8.17
N TYR A 286 -15.31 -1.70 -8.92
CA TYR A 286 -13.86 -1.79 -8.71
C TYR A 286 -13.11 -0.76 -9.55
N ALA A 287 -13.02 0.47 -9.03
CA ALA A 287 -12.34 1.56 -9.71
C ALA A 287 -11.46 2.40 -8.77
N ASN A 288 -10.42 3.00 -9.36
CA ASN A 288 -9.61 4.04 -8.76
C ASN A 288 -10.16 5.42 -9.12
N VAL A 289 -9.97 6.37 -8.21
CA VAL A 289 -10.27 7.79 -8.44
C VAL A 289 -8.99 8.58 -8.26
N VAL A 290 -8.54 9.22 -9.33
CA VAL A 290 -7.32 10.01 -9.40
C VAL A 290 -7.69 11.48 -9.55
N TYR A 291 -7.21 12.32 -8.64
CA TYR A 291 -7.37 13.76 -8.76
C TYR A 291 -6.46 14.28 -9.87
N SER A 292 -6.99 15.12 -10.73
CA SER A 292 -6.25 15.72 -11.83
C SER A 292 -6.05 17.22 -11.58
N TYR A 293 -6.05 18.03 -12.64
CA TYR A 293 -5.97 19.50 -12.54
C TYR A 293 -7.35 20.12 -12.71
N ASP A 294 -7.52 21.38 -12.29
CA ASP A 294 -8.72 22.20 -12.51
C ASP A 294 -10.05 21.51 -12.17
N HIS A 295 -10.15 20.90 -10.98
CA HIS A 295 -11.35 20.21 -10.50
C HIS A 295 -11.80 19.00 -11.33
N LEU A 296 -10.91 18.44 -12.15
CA LEU A 296 -11.15 17.20 -12.88
C LEU A 296 -10.73 15.97 -12.06
N PHE A 297 -11.50 14.91 -12.17
CA PHE A 297 -11.21 13.59 -11.62
C PHE A 297 -11.23 12.54 -12.73
N ASP A 298 -10.25 11.64 -12.71
CA ASP A 298 -10.27 10.47 -13.59
C ASP A 298 -10.69 9.24 -12.77
N ILE A 299 -11.75 8.57 -13.21
CA ILE A 299 -12.08 7.22 -12.78
C ILE A 299 -11.39 6.24 -13.71
N LEU A 300 -10.58 5.37 -13.12
CA LEU A 300 -9.76 4.37 -13.81
C LEU A 300 -10.06 2.97 -13.25
N PRO A 301 -9.72 1.88 -13.96
CA PRO A 301 -9.77 0.55 -13.38
C PRO A 301 -8.99 0.45 -12.07
N ILE A 302 -9.40 -0.43 -11.16
CA ILE A 302 -8.76 -0.57 -9.83
C ILE A 302 -7.26 -0.91 -9.90
N ARG A 303 -6.81 -1.48 -11.02
CA ARG A 303 -5.39 -1.82 -11.28
C ARG A 303 -4.65 -0.78 -12.10
N ALA A 304 -5.31 0.29 -12.52
CA ALA A 304 -4.74 1.35 -13.34
C ALA A 304 -4.49 2.60 -12.50
N THR A 305 -3.22 3.01 -12.48
CA THR A 305 -2.74 4.36 -12.13
C THR A 305 -1.44 4.57 -12.90
N THR A 306 -0.90 5.78 -12.88
CA THR A 306 0.40 6.05 -13.51
C THR A 306 1.53 5.25 -12.83
N GLY A 307 1.51 5.11 -11.51
CA GLY A 307 2.45 4.28 -10.75
C GLY A 307 2.33 2.78 -11.07
N HIS A 308 1.12 2.24 -11.19
CA HIS A 308 0.94 0.84 -11.60
C HIS A 308 1.45 0.59 -13.03
N ALA A 309 1.18 1.51 -13.95
CA ALA A 309 1.66 1.44 -15.33
C ALA A 309 3.20 1.46 -15.38
N LEU A 310 3.84 2.36 -14.62
CA LEU A 310 5.30 2.40 -14.52
C LEU A 310 5.87 1.10 -13.93
N ARG A 311 5.22 0.54 -12.91
CA ARG A 311 5.63 -0.75 -12.32
C ARG A 311 5.50 -1.90 -13.33
N HIS A 312 4.45 -1.90 -14.15
CA HIS A 312 4.30 -2.85 -15.24
C HIS A 312 5.44 -2.72 -16.27
N VAL A 313 5.77 -1.49 -16.69
CA VAL A 313 6.92 -1.24 -17.58
C VAL A 313 8.22 -1.75 -16.97
N SER A 314 8.50 -1.38 -15.71
CA SER A 314 9.69 -1.82 -14.97
C SER A 314 9.82 -3.34 -14.93
N LEU A 315 8.74 -4.06 -14.58
CA LEU A 315 8.77 -5.53 -14.49
C LEU A 315 8.87 -6.20 -15.86
N LYS A 316 8.11 -5.72 -16.85
CA LYS A 316 8.06 -6.32 -18.20
C LYS A 316 9.39 -6.17 -18.95
N TRP A 317 10.08 -5.07 -18.73
CA TRP A 317 11.34 -4.74 -19.40
C TRP A 317 12.58 -4.96 -18.53
N GLY A 318 12.41 -5.47 -17.31
CA GLY A 318 13.51 -5.80 -16.40
C GLY A 318 14.32 -4.59 -15.93
N ILE A 319 13.69 -3.41 -15.85
CA ILE A 319 14.35 -2.16 -15.41
C ILE A 319 14.21 -2.07 -13.88
N PRO A 320 15.30 -2.16 -13.10
CA PRO A 320 15.23 -2.10 -11.65
C PRO A 320 14.70 -0.75 -11.17
N ALA A 321 13.88 -0.72 -10.11
CA ALA A 321 13.30 0.52 -9.59
C ALA A 321 14.35 1.60 -9.27
N LYS A 322 15.51 1.20 -8.70
CA LYS A 322 16.63 2.12 -8.41
C LYS A 322 17.24 2.78 -9.66
N ALA A 323 17.08 2.14 -10.82
CA ALA A 323 17.52 2.67 -12.12
C ALA A 323 16.47 3.59 -12.77
N ILE A 324 15.38 3.91 -12.07
CA ILE A 324 14.29 4.76 -12.54
C ILE A 324 14.29 6.04 -11.72
N ILE A 325 14.38 7.18 -12.40
CA ILE A 325 14.10 8.49 -11.81
C ILE A 325 12.72 8.96 -12.29
N VAL A 326 11.88 9.40 -11.37
CA VAL A 326 10.51 9.84 -11.61
C VAL A 326 10.40 11.32 -11.27
N CYS A 327 10.16 12.15 -12.27
CA CYS A 327 9.91 13.58 -12.11
C CYS A 327 8.41 13.86 -12.18
N ARG A 328 7.79 14.02 -11.01
CA ARG A 328 6.36 14.32 -10.88
C ARG A 328 6.14 15.83 -10.94
N TYR A 329 5.17 16.24 -11.76
CA TYR A 329 4.68 17.61 -11.82
C TYR A 329 3.78 17.96 -10.62
N GLN A 330 3.55 19.25 -10.37
CA GLN A 330 2.90 19.79 -9.16
C GLN A 330 1.55 19.13 -8.82
N THR A 331 0.72 18.86 -9.82
CA THR A 331 -0.61 18.26 -9.66
C THR A 331 -0.70 16.88 -10.32
N GLY A 332 -1.54 16.01 -9.75
CA GLY A 332 -1.88 14.71 -10.31
C GLY A 332 -1.57 13.53 -9.39
N ASP A 333 -1.40 12.36 -10.01
CA ASP A 333 -1.19 11.09 -9.33
C ASP A 333 0.17 11.01 -8.62
N GLU A 334 0.16 10.80 -7.30
CA GLU A 334 1.33 10.60 -6.45
C GLU A 334 1.95 9.20 -6.60
N SER A 335 1.24 8.24 -7.20
CA SER A 335 1.60 6.83 -7.15
C SER A 335 2.92 6.48 -7.83
N MET A 336 3.42 7.29 -8.77
CA MET A 336 4.75 7.08 -9.38
C MET A 336 5.91 7.38 -8.40
N LEU A 337 5.67 8.18 -7.35
CA LEU A 337 6.67 8.47 -6.32
C LEU A 337 6.69 7.43 -5.19
N LEU A 338 5.72 6.49 -5.19
CA LEU A 338 5.65 5.44 -4.18
C LEU A 338 6.56 4.28 -4.57
N GLY A 339 7.42 3.83 -3.65
CA GLY A 339 8.26 2.65 -3.83
C GLY A 339 9.75 2.96 -3.68
N SER A 340 10.58 2.37 -4.55
CA SER A 340 12.05 2.44 -4.46
C SER A 340 12.71 3.18 -5.62
N SER A 341 11.92 3.80 -6.50
CA SER A 341 12.42 4.68 -7.55
C SER A 341 12.90 6.00 -6.97
N GLN A 342 13.84 6.66 -7.64
CA GLN A 342 14.29 8.00 -7.24
C GLN A 342 13.23 9.02 -7.66
N GLY A 343 12.51 9.61 -6.70
CA GLY A 343 11.44 10.55 -6.95
C GLY A 343 11.90 12.00 -6.89
N VAL A 344 11.42 12.82 -7.82
CA VAL A 344 11.63 14.26 -7.87
C VAL A 344 10.27 14.94 -7.91
N VAL A 345 9.97 15.72 -6.87
CA VAL A 345 8.78 16.59 -6.81
C VAL A 345 9.16 17.94 -7.39
N LEU A 346 8.54 18.32 -8.52
CA LEU A 346 8.83 19.56 -9.23
C LEU A 346 7.96 20.72 -8.75
N GLY A 347 8.57 21.82 -8.32
CA GLY A 347 7.88 23.06 -7.97
C GLY A 347 7.22 23.04 -6.59
N VAL A 348 6.03 23.65 -6.47
CA VAL A 348 5.32 23.75 -5.18
C VAL A 348 4.66 22.40 -4.85
N PRO A 349 5.01 21.76 -3.72
CA PRO A 349 4.40 20.50 -3.31
C PRO A 349 2.94 20.69 -2.87
N ASP A 350 2.15 19.64 -3.08
CA ASP A 350 0.77 19.53 -2.60
C ASP A 350 0.71 18.74 -1.28
N SER A 351 -0.48 18.70 -0.65
CA SER A 351 -0.67 17.97 0.62
C SER A 351 -0.33 16.46 0.55
N LEU A 352 -0.37 15.85 -0.64
CA LEU A 352 -0.08 14.42 -0.83
C LEU A 352 1.44 14.19 -0.89
N THR A 353 2.14 15.01 -1.65
CA THR A 353 3.60 14.94 -1.78
C THR A 353 4.32 15.44 -0.54
N GLU A 354 3.74 16.35 0.24
CA GLU A 354 4.31 16.76 1.52
C GLU A 354 4.48 15.60 2.51
N GLN A 355 3.61 14.58 2.44
CA GLN A 355 3.73 13.38 3.28
C GLN A 355 4.98 12.55 2.96
N LEU A 356 5.57 12.74 1.76
CA LEU A 356 6.77 12.04 1.34
C LEU A 356 8.05 12.75 1.82
N ARG A 357 7.95 13.91 2.46
CA ARG A 357 9.09 14.69 2.94
C ARG A 357 9.90 13.89 3.96
N GLY A 358 11.22 13.90 3.79
CA GLY A 358 12.17 13.15 4.64
C GLY A 358 12.49 11.75 4.10
N SER A 359 11.80 11.27 3.06
CA SER A 359 12.17 10.02 2.39
C SER A 359 13.50 10.17 1.65
N PRO A 360 14.48 9.27 1.84
CA PRO A 360 15.83 9.43 1.26
C PRO A 360 15.87 9.31 -0.26
N HIS A 361 14.86 8.70 -0.86
CA HIS A 361 14.72 8.54 -2.30
C HIS A 361 13.87 9.64 -2.95
N ILE A 362 13.43 10.66 -2.20
CA ILE A 362 12.58 11.76 -2.69
C ILE A 362 13.30 13.10 -2.57
N PHE A 363 13.45 13.78 -3.70
CA PHE A 363 14.00 15.13 -3.78
C PHE A 363 12.92 16.15 -4.12
N PHE A 364 12.87 17.26 -3.39
CA PHE A 364 11.95 18.37 -3.66
C PHE A 364 12.69 19.48 -4.39
N ALA A 365 12.48 19.57 -5.71
CA ALA A 365 13.06 20.61 -6.54
C ALA A 365 12.22 21.89 -6.44
N ARG A 366 12.84 23.02 -6.08
CA ARG A 366 12.14 24.33 -6.01
C ARG A 366 11.64 24.78 -7.38
N GLN A 367 12.39 24.44 -8.44
CA GLN A 367 12.05 24.75 -9.82
C GLN A 367 11.01 23.76 -10.35
N SER A 368 10.09 24.27 -11.17
CA SER A 368 9.21 23.42 -11.98
C SER A 368 9.84 23.11 -13.35
N GLY A 369 9.20 22.25 -14.13
CA GLY A 369 9.58 22.02 -15.52
C GLY A 369 10.99 21.44 -15.71
N ALA A 370 11.60 21.74 -16.84
CA ALA A 370 12.90 21.19 -17.25
C ALA A 370 14.02 21.50 -16.24
N SER A 371 14.04 22.71 -15.67
CA SER A 371 15.01 23.10 -14.64
C SER A 371 14.93 22.22 -13.39
N GLY A 372 13.71 21.85 -12.97
CA GLY A 372 13.52 20.96 -11.83
C GLY A 372 13.92 19.51 -12.14
N VAL A 373 13.65 19.04 -13.36
CA VAL A 373 14.11 17.72 -13.84
C VAL A 373 15.63 17.64 -13.81
N LEU A 374 16.31 18.64 -14.37
CA LEU A 374 17.78 18.75 -14.34
C LEU A 374 18.33 18.78 -12.91
N ALA A 375 17.68 19.52 -12.01
CA ALA A 375 18.07 19.56 -10.60
C ALA A 375 17.96 18.18 -9.94
N GLY A 376 16.90 17.43 -10.22
CA GLY A 376 16.71 16.06 -9.73
C GLY A 376 17.77 15.09 -10.24
N ILE A 377 18.06 15.12 -11.56
CA ILE A 377 19.12 14.30 -12.16
C ILE A 377 20.48 14.56 -11.50
N ARG A 378 20.82 15.84 -11.25
CA ARG A 378 22.07 16.22 -10.57
C ARG A 378 22.08 15.79 -9.10
N HIS A 379 20.96 15.96 -8.39
CA HIS A 379 20.85 15.60 -6.97
C HIS A 379 21.15 14.12 -6.72
N PHE A 380 20.54 13.25 -7.52
CA PHE A 380 20.73 11.81 -7.41
C PHE A 380 21.98 11.29 -8.12
N GLN A 381 22.75 12.16 -8.78
CA GLN A 381 23.86 11.75 -9.67
C GLN A 381 23.41 10.67 -10.66
N PHE A 382 22.18 10.78 -11.18
CA PHE A 382 21.49 9.65 -11.82
C PHE A 382 22.21 9.07 -13.03
N LEU A 383 22.96 9.92 -13.75
CA LEU A 383 23.73 9.56 -14.93
C LEU A 383 25.19 9.20 -14.65
N SER A 384 25.65 9.22 -13.39
CA SER A 384 26.98 8.68 -13.08
C SER A 384 27.01 7.17 -13.30
N SER A 385 28.18 6.67 -13.70
CA SER A 385 28.42 5.24 -13.94
C SER A 385 28.04 4.40 -12.72
N PHE A 386 27.26 3.32 -12.92
CA PHE A 386 27.05 2.31 -11.87
C PHE A 386 28.40 1.74 -11.46
N THR A 387 28.68 1.72 -10.16
CA THR A 387 29.61 0.73 -9.63
C THR A 387 28.85 -0.59 -9.54
N GLU A 388 29.45 -1.71 -9.95
CA GLU A 388 28.80 -3.03 -10.09
C GLU A 388 28.04 -3.50 -8.82
N HIS A 389 28.34 -2.91 -7.65
CA HIS A 389 27.72 -3.20 -6.37
C HIS A 389 26.24 -2.77 -6.22
N GLU A 390 25.70 -1.92 -7.08
CA GLU A 390 24.31 -1.45 -6.97
C GLU A 390 23.26 -2.38 -7.61
N THR A 391 23.72 -3.46 -8.26
CA THR A 391 22.85 -4.36 -9.04
C THR A 391 22.20 -5.48 -8.20
N TYR A 392 22.68 -5.73 -6.97
CA TYR A 392 22.33 -6.93 -6.19
C TYR A 392 21.95 -6.69 -4.70
N LEU A 393 21.72 -5.45 -4.31
CA LEU A 393 21.11 -5.07 -3.02
C LEU A 393 19.89 -4.21 -3.29
#